data_AF-A0AAD6DXC4-F1
#
_entry.id   AF-A0AAD6DXC4-F1
#
_cell.length_a   1.000
_cell.length_b   1.000
_cell.length_c   1.000
_cell.angle_alpha   90.00
_cell.angle_beta   90.00
_cell.angle_gamma   90.00
#
_symmetry.space_group_name_H-M   'P 1'
#
loop_
_entity.id
_entity.type
_entity.pdbx_description
1 polymer ?
#
loop_
_entity_poly.entity_id
_entity_poly.type
_entity_poly.pdbx_seq_one_letter_code
_entity_poly.pdbx_strand_id
1 'polypeptide(L)'
;MTARPVSQLLRSRCLLRRPQNVQGFSTRSALRGGDHGSHYDPPTGWLFGVKPGQKYEKEGWENIWYYGFIGSFLVAGVAYVFKPDTSIQTWALEEARRRLEAEGILEDPEKAKN
;
A
#
# COMPACT_ATOMS: atom_id res chain seq x y z
N MET A 1 -84.46 19.45 -21.88
CA MET A 1 -83.14 19.13 -22.46
C MET A 1 -82.09 19.94 -21.73
N THR A 2 -81.03 19.27 -21.28
CA THR A 2 -80.04 19.70 -20.29
C THR A 2 -78.93 20.56 -20.89
N ALA A 3 -78.58 21.68 -20.27
CA ALA A 3 -77.30 22.35 -20.50
C ALA A 3 -76.65 22.64 -19.14
N ARG A 4 -75.53 21.97 -18.85
CA ARG A 4 -74.67 22.23 -17.69
C ARG A 4 -73.53 23.15 -18.13
N PRO A 5 -73.22 24.24 -17.41
CA PRO A 5 -71.97 24.96 -17.63
C PRO A 5 -70.81 24.17 -16.99
N VAL A 6 -69.78 23.88 -17.80
CA VAL A 6 -68.53 23.26 -17.36
C VAL A 6 -67.65 24.35 -16.74
N SER A 7 -67.60 24.41 -15.42
CA SER A 7 -66.67 25.26 -14.68
C SER A 7 -65.29 24.59 -14.65
N GLN A 8 -64.36 25.03 -15.50
CA GLN A 8 -62.96 24.65 -15.42
C GLN A 8 -62.25 25.50 -14.36
N LEU A 9 -62.04 24.94 -13.17
CA LEU A 9 -61.12 25.50 -12.18
C LEU A 9 -59.74 24.90 -12.43
N LEU A 10 -58.85 25.65 -13.09
CA LEU A 10 -57.42 25.35 -13.10
C LEU A 10 -56.89 25.47 -11.67
N ARG A 11 -56.70 24.33 -11.01
CA ARG A 11 -56.02 24.26 -9.71
C ARG A 11 -54.52 24.21 -9.94
N SER A 12 -53.86 25.36 -9.93
CA SER A 12 -52.40 25.48 -9.93
C SER A 12 -51.81 24.75 -8.72
N ARG A 13 -51.18 23.59 -8.95
CA ARG A 13 -50.42 22.88 -7.92
C ARG A 13 -49.07 23.56 -7.76
N CYS A 14 -48.98 24.53 -6.84
CA CYS A 14 -47.69 24.96 -6.33
C CYS A 14 -47.11 23.82 -5.49
N LEU A 15 -46.12 23.11 -6.01
CA LEU A 15 -45.35 22.13 -5.25
C LEU A 15 -44.48 22.91 -4.25
N LEU A 16 -44.93 22.96 -2.99
CA LEU A 16 -44.08 23.38 -1.86
C LEU A 16 -42.93 22.37 -1.74
N ARG A 17 -41.76 22.75 -2.26
CA ARG A 17 -40.50 22.03 -2.05
C ARG A 17 -40.16 22.12 -0.56
N ARG A 18 -40.41 21.04 0.18
CA ARG A 18 -39.95 20.88 1.56
C ARG A 18 -38.42 21.01 1.56
N PRO A 19 -37.81 21.83 2.43
CA PRO A 19 -36.36 21.79 2.60
C PRO A 19 -35.99 20.39 3.12
N GLN A 20 -35.19 19.65 2.35
CA GLN A 20 -34.58 18.42 2.84
C GLN A 20 -33.61 18.83 3.95
N ASN A 21 -33.76 18.22 5.13
CA ASN A 21 -32.83 18.37 6.24
C ASN A 21 -31.45 17.90 5.74
N VAL A 22 -30.56 18.85 5.44
CA VAL A 22 -29.17 18.56 5.12
C VAL A 22 -28.54 18.10 6.43
N GLN A 23 -28.55 16.79 6.66
CA GLN A 23 -27.77 16.18 7.72
C GLN A 23 -26.31 16.61 7.47
N GLY A 24 -25.80 17.50 8.33
CA GLY A 24 -24.41 17.94 8.26
C GLY A 24 -23.47 16.73 8.31
N PHE A 25 -22.31 16.86 7.67
CA PHE A 25 -21.26 15.85 7.65
C PHE A 25 -20.84 15.53 9.10
N SER A 26 -21.40 14.46 9.66
CA SER A 26 -21.14 14.01 11.01
C SER A 26 -19.99 13.00 10.96
N THR A 27 -18.83 13.37 11.50
CA THR A 27 -17.67 12.47 11.67
C THR A 27 -17.88 11.51 12.84
N ARG A 28 -19.04 10.87 12.94
CA ARG A 28 -19.26 9.79 13.91
C ARG A 28 -18.66 8.52 13.34
N SER A 29 -17.36 8.34 13.53
CA SER A 29 -16.70 7.06 13.39
C SER A 29 -17.26 6.13 14.47
N ALA A 30 -18.28 5.33 14.13
CA ALA A 30 -18.73 4.24 14.98
C ALA A 30 -17.66 3.14 14.95
N LEU A 31 -16.59 3.34 15.71
CA LEU A 31 -15.54 2.34 15.91
C LEU A 31 -16.14 1.21 16.73
N ARG A 32 -16.47 0.09 16.08
CA ARG A 32 -16.66 -1.20 16.75
C ARG A 32 -15.28 -1.79 17.04
N GLY A 33 -14.70 -1.39 18.17
CA GLY A 33 -13.45 -1.93 18.69
C GLY A 33 -13.71 -3.01 19.75
N GLY A 34 -12.93 -4.09 19.68
CA GLY A 34 -13.02 -5.25 20.58
C GLY A 34 -12.67 -4.94 22.04
N ASP A 35 -12.91 -5.96 22.86
CA ASP A 35 -12.86 -6.02 24.33
C ASP A 35 -11.52 -5.60 24.97
N HIS A 36 -11.24 -4.29 24.98
CA HIS A 36 -10.28 -3.66 25.90
C HIS A 36 -10.81 -2.27 26.26
N GLY A 37 -10.75 -1.93 27.56
CA GLY A 37 -11.47 -0.82 28.20
C GLY A 37 -11.64 0.43 27.33
N SER A 38 -12.87 0.94 27.27
CA SER A 38 -13.27 2.06 26.42
C SER A 38 -12.66 3.38 26.88
N HIS A 39 -11.37 3.60 26.60
CA HIS A 39 -10.77 4.92 26.65
C HIS A 39 -11.25 5.71 25.42
N TYR A 40 -12.22 6.60 25.64
CA TYR A 40 -12.63 7.55 24.63
C TYR A 40 -11.63 8.70 24.59
N ASP A 41 -10.88 8.80 23.50
CA ASP A 41 -9.98 9.91 23.25
C ASP A 41 -10.71 10.96 22.40
N PRO A 42 -10.98 12.17 22.94
CA PRO A 42 -11.69 13.20 22.18
C PRO A 42 -10.84 13.68 20.99
N PRO A 43 -11.45 14.18 19.91
CA PRO A 43 -10.72 14.68 18.76
C PRO A 43 -9.90 15.93 19.14
N THR A 44 -8.60 15.77 19.39
CA THR A 44 -7.71 16.80 19.95
C THR A 44 -7.06 17.73 18.91
N GLY A 45 -7.31 17.54 17.61
CA GLY A 45 -6.77 18.39 16.54
C GLY A 45 -5.24 18.31 16.38
N TRP A 46 -4.60 17.33 17.01
CA TRP A 46 -3.15 17.11 16.94
C TRP A 46 -2.81 16.15 15.80
N LEU A 47 -1.69 16.40 15.11
CA LEU A 47 -1.38 15.78 13.82
C LEU A 47 -1.30 14.25 13.83
N PHE A 48 -1.11 13.61 14.99
CA PHE A 48 -1.12 12.14 15.14
C PHE A 48 -1.67 11.71 16.51
N GLY A 49 -2.53 12.51 17.13
CA GLY A 49 -2.97 12.29 18.52
C GLY A 49 -1.88 12.55 19.58
N VAL A 50 -0.67 12.96 19.16
CA VAL A 50 0.44 13.27 20.07
C VAL A 50 0.44 14.75 20.44
N LYS A 51 0.48 15.04 21.74
CA LYS A 51 0.60 16.41 22.24
C LYS A 51 1.92 17.00 21.78
N PRO A 52 1.95 18.20 21.16
CA PRO A 52 3.21 18.88 20.86
C PRO A 52 4.02 19.05 22.16
N GLY A 53 5.22 18.48 22.19
CA GLY A 53 6.12 18.52 23.36
C GLY A 53 6.21 17.21 24.17
N GLN A 54 5.37 16.20 23.91
CA GLN A 54 5.60 14.85 24.43
C GLN A 54 6.54 14.08 23.50
N LYS A 55 7.52 13.38 24.09
CA LYS A 55 8.40 12.47 23.36
C LYS A 55 7.62 11.21 23.05
N TYR A 56 7.73 10.74 21.81
CA TYR A 56 7.15 9.47 21.39
C TYR A 56 7.74 8.33 22.22
N GLU A 57 6.88 7.55 22.85
CA GLU A 57 7.25 6.30 23.51
C GLU A 57 7.17 5.18 22.48
N LYS A 58 8.29 4.48 22.27
CA LYS A 58 8.31 3.35 21.34
C LYS A 58 7.37 2.27 21.81
N GLU A 59 6.53 1.80 20.91
CA GLU A 59 5.58 0.75 21.21
C GLU A 59 6.32 -0.60 21.32
N GLY A 60 5.87 -1.49 22.22
CA GLY A 60 6.57 -2.76 22.47
C GLY A 60 6.73 -3.67 21.23
N TRP A 61 5.85 -3.52 20.24
CA TRP A 61 5.91 -4.26 18.98
C TRP A 61 6.88 -3.64 17.96
N GLU A 62 7.16 -2.34 18.06
CA GLU A 62 7.92 -1.58 17.07
C GLU A 62 9.34 -2.16 16.92
N ASN A 63 9.96 -2.53 18.04
CA ASN A 63 11.27 -3.17 18.04
C ASN A 63 11.25 -4.54 17.35
N ILE A 64 10.23 -5.39 17.61
CA ILE A 64 10.15 -6.72 17.00
C ILE A 64 9.96 -6.60 15.49
N TRP A 65 9.18 -5.61 15.06
CA TRP A 65 8.97 -5.34 13.65
C TRP A 65 10.26 -4.86 12.99
N TYR A 66 10.95 -3.86 13.57
CA TYR A 66 12.20 -3.38 12.97
C TYR A 66 13.28 -4.45 12.93
N TYR A 67 13.53 -5.17 14.03
CA TYR A 67 14.57 -6.19 14.05
C TYR A 67 14.20 -7.41 13.20
N GLY A 68 12.94 -7.85 13.24
CA GLY A 68 12.46 -8.96 12.43
C GLY A 68 12.45 -8.62 10.93
N PHE A 69 11.81 -7.53 10.55
CA PHE A 69 11.67 -7.09 9.16
C PHE A 69 13.03 -6.68 8.58
N ILE A 70 13.72 -5.70 9.17
CA ILE A 70 15.02 -5.24 8.65
C ILE A 70 16.06 -6.37 8.74
N GLY A 71 16.05 -7.15 9.82
CA GLY A 71 16.93 -8.31 9.96
C GLY A 71 16.70 -9.34 8.85
N SER A 72 15.44 -9.66 8.53
CA SER A 72 15.13 -10.58 7.42
C SER A 72 15.57 -10.05 6.05
N PHE A 73 15.43 -8.74 5.79
CA PHE A 73 15.93 -8.13 4.55
C PHE A 73 17.46 -8.18 4.45
N LEU A 74 18.17 -7.97 5.57
CA LEU A 74 19.62 -8.08 5.62
C LEU A 74 20.07 -9.52 5.32
N VAL A 75 19.44 -10.50 5.97
CA VAL A 75 19.72 -11.93 5.73
C VAL A 75 19.41 -12.31 4.28
N ALA A 76 18.28 -11.86 3.73
CA ALA A 76 17.92 -12.10 2.33
C ALA A 76 18.93 -11.46 1.37
N GLY A 77 19.38 -10.24 1.64
CA GLY A 77 20.40 -9.54 0.85
C GLY A 77 21.73 -10.28 0.85
N VAL A 78 22.19 -10.74 2.01
CA VAL A 78 23.41 -11.56 2.12
C VAL A 78 23.25 -12.87 1.35
N ALA A 79 22.15 -13.59 1.56
CA ALA A 79 21.88 -14.84 0.85
C ALA A 79 21.81 -14.66 -0.67
N TYR A 80 21.30 -13.51 -1.13
CA TYR A 80 21.24 -13.17 -2.55
C TYR A 80 22.63 -12.91 -3.14
N VAL A 81 23.50 -12.16 -2.44
CA VAL A 81 24.86 -11.86 -2.90
C VAL A 81 25.73 -13.11 -2.96
N PHE A 82 25.62 -13.99 -1.97
CA PHE A 82 26.40 -15.24 -1.92
C PHE A 82 25.73 -16.41 -2.63
N LYS A 83 24.63 -16.18 -3.36
CA LYS A 83 24.00 -17.24 -4.13
C LYS A 83 24.97 -17.71 -5.22
N PRO A 84 25.28 -19.02 -5.33
CA PRO A 84 26.21 -19.51 -6.34
C PRO A 84 25.65 -19.25 -7.75
N ASP A 85 26.54 -18.88 -8.68
CA ASP A 85 26.21 -18.68 -10.09
C ASP A 85 25.85 -20.02 -10.74
N THR A 86 24.59 -20.43 -10.62
CA THR A 86 24.03 -21.63 -11.27
C THR A 86 23.43 -21.30 -12.64
N SER A 87 23.94 -20.27 -13.31
CA SER A 87 23.42 -19.85 -14.61
C SER A 87 23.87 -20.82 -15.72
N ILE A 88 23.00 -21.10 -16.69
CA ILE A 88 23.38 -21.93 -17.85
C ILE A 88 24.41 -21.24 -18.75
N GLN A 89 24.53 -19.91 -18.63
CA GLN A 89 25.40 -19.09 -19.44
C GLN A 89 26.87 -19.27 -19.07
N THR A 90 27.18 -19.43 -17.77
CA THR A 90 28.55 -19.72 -17.32
C THR A 90 29.01 -21.07 -17.87
N TRP A 91 28.17 -22.11 -17.77
CA TRP A 91 28.46 -23.40 -18.39
C TRP A 91 28.57 -23.31 -19.92
N ALA A 92 27.66 -22.60 -20.58
CA ALA A 92 27.66 -22.47 -22.04
C ALA A 92 28.90 -21.72 -22.56
N LEU A 93 29.37 -20.69 -21.85
CA LEU A 93 30.60 -19.97 -22.18
C LEU A 93 31.84 -20.84 -22.02
N GLU A 94 31.92 -21.62 -20.94
CA GLU A 94 33.02 -22.54 -20.69
C GLU A 94 33.06 -23.67 -21.73
N GLU A 95 31.89 -24.22 -22.07
CA GLU A 95 31.76 -25.25 -23.11
C GLU A 95 32.05 -24.68 -24.51
N ALA A 96 31.60 -23.46 -24.82
CA ALA A 96 31.93 -22.77 -26.06
C ALA A 96 33.44 -22.50 -26.18
N ARG A 97 34.09 -22.10 -25.08
CA ARG A 97 35.54 -21.93 -25.01
C ARG A 97 36.28 -23.24 -25.29
N ARG A 98 35.85 -24.34 -24.69
CA ARG A 98 36.45 -25.66 -24.92
C ARG A 98 36.37 -26.11 -26.38
N ARG A 99 35.28 -25.78 -27.09
CA ARG A 99 35.15 -26.05 -28.53
C ARG A 99 36.04 -25.13 -29.37
N LEU A 100 36.14 -23.85 -29.03
CA LEU A 100 37.02 -22.88 -29.70
C LEU A 100 38.52 -23.18 -29.47
N GLU A 101 38.89 -23.70 -28.29
CA GLU A 101 40.24 -24.18 -27.98
C GLU A 101 40.58 -25.44 -28.77
N ALA A 102 39.63 -26.37 -28.93
CA ALA A 102 39.78 -27.56 -29.77
C ALA A 102 39.90 -27.21 -31.27
N GLU A 103 39.29 -26.10 -31.70
CA GLU A 103 39.40 -25.56 -33.06
C GLU A 103 40.65 -24.68 -33.27
N GLY A 104 41.45 -24.44 -32.21
CA GLY A 104 42.77 -23.77 -32.30
C GLY A 104 42.74 -22.30 -32.68
N ILE A 105 41.59 -21.63 -32.56
CA ILE A 105 41.36 -20.25 -33.02
C ILE A 105 41.60 -19.19 -31.92
N LEU A 106 41.67 -19.58 -30.63
CA LEU A 106 41.84 -18.66 -29.52
C LEU A 106 43.15 -18.92 -28.74
N GLU A 107 44.01 -17.90 -28.63
CA GLU A 107 45.20 -17.92 -27.77
C GLU A 107 44.81 -17.65 -26.30
N ASP A 108 45.45 -18.36 -25.36
CA ASP A 108 45.14 -18.29 -23.93
C ASP A 108 45.17 -16.84 -23.41
N PRO A 109 44.09 -16.34 -22.78
CA PRO A 109 44.04 -14.98 -22.24
C PRO A 109 45.00 -14.76 -21.05
N GLU A 110 45.60 -15.82 -20.49
CA GLU A 110 46.68 -15.72 -19.50
C GLU A 110 48.03 -15.30 -20.10
N LYS A 111 48.28 -15.56 -21.40
CA LYS A 111 49.48 -15.03 -22.09
C LYS A 111 49.36 -13.55 -22.42
N ALA A 112 48.15 -13.06 -22.69
CA ALA A 112 47.91 -11.65 -23.03
C ALA A 112 48.01 -10.69 -21.82
N LYS A 113 48.09 -11.22 -20.59
CA LYS A 113 48.14 -10.45 -19.34
C LYS A 113 49.53 -10.39 -18.69
N ASN A 114 50.54 -11.07 -19.25
CA ASN A 114 51.94 -11.02 -18.82
C ASN A 114 52.80 -10.17 -19.75
#